data_AF-A0A972SPA0-F1
#
_entry.id   AF-A0A972SPA0-F1
#
_cell.length_a   1.000
_cell.length_b   1.000
_cell.length_c   1.000
_cell.angle_alpha   90.00
_cell.angle_beta   90.00
_cell.angle_gamma   90.00
#
_symmetry.space_group_name_H-M   'P 1'
#
loop_
_entity.id
_entity.type
_entity.pdbx_description
1 polymer ?
#
loop_
_entity_poly.entity_id
_entity_poly.type
_entity_poly.pdbx_seq_one_letter_code
_entity_poly.pdbx_strand_id
1 'polypeptide(L)'
;MNTLREAVQSYLALRRGLGFKLLLAGNALQDFVTFMEKRRAVHITLCRVLQWAQQPKYAQLATWAARVGYVRGFAQYYSAIDPHTEIPPCALMPYRPRRAKPYLYSSAEIEALLQAALTLSGGMGLRPWTYYCFLGLLSVSGLRLGEALDLKREDVDLNEGIVTVRGKFGKIRMVPLHASTRQVLADYVTRRERFLAGRSALHLFVSSTLNPLHRADVYRTFHALSRQIGLRSPTATHGPRLHDFRHYSESRIIPHTDLRGLQSLENTRPGGRANTE
;
A
#
# COMPACT_ATOMS: atom_id res chain seq x y z
N MET A 1 27.43 -26.81 21.11
CA MET A 1 27.03 -25.39 21.23
C MET A 1 26.44 -24.98 19.91
N ASN A 2 25.19 -24.52 19.88
CA ASN A 2 24.60 -24.03 18.63
C ASN A 2 25.34 -22.76 18.21
N THR A 3 25.68 -22.66 16.93
CA THR A 3 26.29 -21.45 16.38
C THR A 3 25.28 -20.30 16.45
N LEU A 4 25.78 -19.05 16.49
CA LEU A 4 24.92 -17.87 16.45
C LEU A 4 23.97 -17.87 15.24
N ARG A 5 24.43 -18.46 14.13
CA ARG A 5 23.67 -18.65 12.90
C ARG A 5 22.48 -19.60 13.09
N GLU A 6 22.70 -20.76 13.71
CA GLU A 6 21.64 -21.72 14.05
C GLU A 6 20.63 -21.13 15.04
N ALA A 7 21.12 -20.35 16.01
CA ALA A 7 20.27 -19.66 16.96
C ALA A 7 19.34 -18.63 16.27
N VAL A 8 19.85 -17.85 15.31
CA VAL A 8 19.02 -16.94 14.52
C VAL A 8 18.00 -17.70 13.68
N GLN A 9 18.36 -18.82 13.05
CA GLN A 9 17.38 -19.62 12.30
C GLN A 9 16.27 -20.16 13.20
N SER A 10 16.63 -20.67 14.37
CA SER A 10 15.67 -21.16 15.37
C SER A 10 14.71 -20.06 15.84
N TYR A 11 15.25 -18.87 16.14
CA TYR A 11 14.46 -17.69 16.50
C TYR A 11 13.50 -17.27 15.37
N LEU A 12 13.99 -17.22 14.12
CA LEU A 12 13.16 -16.87 12.98
C LEU A 12 12.07 -17.91 12.70
N ALA A 13 12.39 -19.20 12.83
CA ALA A 13 11.42 -20.29 12.69
C ALA A 13 10.32 -20.17 13.75
N LEU A 14 10.70 -20.01 15.02
CA LEU A 14 9.76 -19.80 16.14
C LEU A 14 8.83 -18.62 15.88
N ARG A 15 9.38 -17.45 15.57
CA ARG A 15 8.58 -16.23 15.34
C ARG A 15 7.70 -16.33 14.10
N ARG A 16 8.15 -17.01 13.04
CA ARG A 16 7.34 -17.27 11.83
C ARG A 16 6.21 -18.26 12.11
N GLY A 17 6.46 -19.28 12.93
CA GLY A 17 5.42 -20.20 13.42
C GLY A 17 4.31 -19.48 14.19
N LEU A 18 4.65 -18.41 14.90
CA LEU A 18 3.68 -17.50 15.55
C LEU A 18 3.01 -16.48 14.59
N GLY A 19 3.21 -16.61 13.28
CA GLY A 19 2.58 -15.79 12.25
C GLY A 19 3.29 -14.45 11.94
N PHE A 20 4.47 -14.19 12.50
CA PHE A 20 5.25 -12.99 12.15
C PHE A 20 6.05 -13.20 10.86
N LYS A 21 5.87 -12.33 9.86
CA LYS A 21 6.62 -12.44 8.59
C LYS A 21 8.13 -12.19 8.74
N LEU A 22 8.51 -11.22 9.59
CA LEU A 22 9.89 -10.81 9.88
C LEU A 22 10.80 -10.66 8.64
N LEU A 23 10.31 -10.13 7.52
CA LEU A 23 11.10 -10.04 6.29
C LEU A 23 12.36 -9.18 6.46
N LEU A 24 12.19 -7.92 6.91
CA LEU A 24 13.31 -7.00 7.14
C LEU A 24 14.18 -7.42 8.32
N ALA A 25 13.55 -7.82 9.44
CA ALA A 25 14.25 -8.28 10.63
C ALA A 25 15.06 -9.56 10.36
N GLY A 26 14.52 -10.49 9.58
CA GLY A 26 15.21 -11.72 9.19
C GLY A 26 16.47 -11.45 8.38
N ASN A 27 16.37 -10.63 7.33
CA ASN A 27 17.54 -10.25 6.54
C ASN A 27 18.57 -9.50 7.39
N ALA A 28 18.13 -8.58 8.25
CA ALA A 28 19.01 -7.84 9.13
C ALA A 28 19.70 -8.73 10.16
N LEU A 29 19.03 -9.74 10.72
CA LEU A 29 19.65 -10.68 11.65
C LEU A 29 20.69 -11.57 10.98
N GLN A 30 20.46 -12.00 9.73
CA GLN A 30 21.47 -12.74 8.96
C GLN A 30 22.70 -11.87 8.65
N ASP A 31 22.48 -10.60 8.32
CA ASP A 31 23.54 -9.60 8.13
C ASP A 31 24.34 -9.39 9.43
N PHE A 32 23.66 -9.30 10.58
CA PHE A 32 24.29 -9.19 11.90
C PHE A 32 25.15 -10.40 12.25
N VAL A 33 24.65 -11.63 12.04
CA VAL A 33 25.44 -12.85 12.28
C VAL A 33 26.68 -12.87 11.41
N THR A 34 26.55 -12.54 10.13
CA THR A 34 27.69 -12.47 9.21
C THR A 34 28.71 -11.42 9.65
N PHE A 35 28.26 -10.29 10.21
CA PHE A 35 29.12 -9.28 10.82
C PHE A 35 29.89 -9.81 12.03
N MET A 36 29.23 -10.60 12.89
CA MET A 36 29.81 -11.20 14.10
C MET A 36 30.86 -12.26 13.74
N GLU A 37 30.53 -13.16 12.81
CA GLU A 37 31.44 -14.22 12.32
C GLU A 37 32.72 -13.64 11.71
N LYS A 38 32.60 -12.60 10.87
CA LYS A 38 33.76 -11.90 10.28
C LYS A 38 34.71 -11.32 11.33
N ARG A 39 34.19 -10.97 12.50
CA ARG A 39 34.96 -10.41 13.63
C ARG A 39 35.35 -11.46 14.66
N ARG A 40 35.02 -12.73 14.43
CA ARG A 40 35.19 -13.85 15.38
C ARG A 40 34.61 -13.50 16.76
N ALA A 41 33.51 -12.74 16.79
CA ALA A 41 32.86 -12.33 18.02
C ALA A 41 31.90 -13.43 18.48
N VAL A 42 32.10 -13.92 19.70
CA VAL A 42 31.35 -15.04 20.28
C VAL A 42 30.06 -14.57 20.95
N HIS A 43 30.10 -13.43 21.65
CA HIS A 43 28.99 -12.90 22.43
C HIS A 43 28.39 -11.64 21.82
N ILE A 44 27.08 -11.50 21.93
CA ILE A 44 26.37 -10.28 21.54
C ILE A 44 26.63 -9.23 22.61
N THR A 45 27.41 -8.19 22.29
CA THR A 45 27.64 -7.04 23.16
C THR A 45 27.10 -5.76 22.54
N LEU A 46 26.77 -4.78 23.39
CA LEU A 46 26.20 -3.49 23.00
C LEU A 46 27.07 -2.78 21.96
N CYS A 47 28.39 -2.78 22.17
CA CYS A 47 29.36 -2.20 21.26
C CYS A 47 29.28 -2.82 19.86
N ARG A 48 29.15 -4.16 19.77
CA ARG A 48 29.03 -4.87 18.48
C ARG A 48 27.71 -4.58 17.78
N VAL A 49 26.62 -4.53 18.53
CA VAL A 49 25.30 -4.17 17.98
C VAL A 49 25.31 -2.76 17.42
N LEU A 50 25.89 -1.80 18.14
CA LEU A 50 26.02 -0.41 17.69
C LEU A 50 26.90 -0.28 16.44
N GLN A 51 28.07 -0.91 16.44
CA GLN A 51 28.98 -0.91 15.28
C GLN A 51 28.30 -1.47 14.02
N TRP A 52 27.55 -2.56 14.16
CA TRP A 52 26.82 -3.16 13.05
C TRP A 52 25.61 -2.32 12.61
N ALA A 53 24.86 -1.75 13.56
CA ALA A 53 23.70 -0.93 13.26
C ALA A 53 24.07 0.33 12.46
N GLN A 54 25.24 0.91 12.74
CA GLN A 54 25.74 2.14 12.13
C GLN A 54 26.58 1.92 10.85
N GLN A 55 26.79 0.67 10.38
CA GLN A 55 27.53 0.42 9.13
C GLN A 55 27.01 1.23 7.92
N PRO A 56 25.68 1.42 7.75
CA PRO A 56 25.16 2.33 6.74
C PRO A 56 25.41 3.79 7.15
N LYS A 57 26.57 4.33 6.78
CA LYS A 57 27.05 5.67 7.21
C LYS A 57 26.11 6.82 6.89
N TYR A 58 25.35 6.71 5.80
CA TYR A 58 24.41 7.75 5.32
C TYR A 58 22.94 7.42 5.60
N ALA A 59 22.66 6.43 6.44
CA ALA A 59 21.29 6.09 6.78
C ALA A 59 20.72 7.02 7.86
N GLN A 60 19.40 7.18 7.85
CA GLN A 60 18.69 7.94 8.87
C GLN A 60 18.77 7.24 10.24
N LEU A 61 18.70 8.02 11.32
CA LEU A 61 18.65 7.50 12.70
C LEU A 61 17.55 6.43 12.90
N ALA A 62 16.43 6.58 12.19
CA ALA A 62 15.34 5.62 12.11
C ALA A 62 15.82 4.20 11.73
N THR A 63 16.70 4.13 10.74
CA THR A 63 17.25 2.87 10.20
C THR A 63 18.18 2.22 11.22
N TRP A 64 19.05 2.99 11.86
CA TRP A 64 19.94 2.47 12.90
C TRP A 64 19.15 1.98 14.11
N ALA A 65 18.16 2.76 14.59
CA ALA A 65 17.29 2.37 15.68
C ALA A 65 16.47 1.10 15.36
N ALA A 66 15.98 0.96 14.12
CA ALA A 66 15.30 -0.25 13.67
C ALA A 66 16.23 -1.47 13.66
N ARG A 67 17.46 -1.32 13.17
CA ARG A 67 18.49 -2.38 13.19
C ARG A 67 18.79 -2.84 14.62
N VAL A 68 19.01 -1.92 15.56
CA VAL A 68 19.17 -2.25 16.99
C VAL A 68 17.93 -2.97 17.53
N GLY A 69 16.73 -2.51 17.16
CA GLY A 69 15.47 -3.13 17.56
C GLY A 69 15.32 -4.58 17.10
N TYR A 70 15.78 -4.92 15.89
CA TYR A 70 15.78 -6.30 15.39
C TYR A 70 16.69 -7.21 16.22
N VAL A 71 17.90 -6.74 16.51
CA VAL A 71 18.86 -7.49 17.35
C VAL A 71 18.36 -7.62 18.78
N ARG A 72 17.72 -6.58 19.34
CA ARG A 72 17.13 -6.63 20.68
C ARG A 72 16.16 -7.79 20.86
N GLY A 73 15.23 -7.98 19.92
CA GLY A 73 14.28 -9.09 19.99
C GLY A 73 14.94 -10.46 19.94
N PHE A 74 16.02 -10.59 19.15
CA PHE A 74 16.81 -11.80 19.12
C PHE A 74 17.65 -12.00 20.39
N ALA A 75 18.29 -10.94 20.91
CA ALA A 75 19.11 -10.99 22.12
C ALA A 75 18.28 -11.37 23.35
N GLN A 76 17.01 -10.92 23.45
CA GLN A 76 16.08 -11.36 24.50
C GLN A 76 15.77 -12.86 24.44
N TYR A 77 15.68 -13.44 23.24
CA TYR A 77 15.52 -14.88 23.06
C TYR A 77 16.82 -15.63 23.39
N TYR A 78 17.96 -15.09 22.91
CA TYR A 78 19.25 -15.75 23.01
C TYR A 78 19.90 -15.65 24.39
N SER A 79 19.53 -14.66 25.22
CA SER A 79 20.02 -14.54 26.60
C SER A 79 19.64 -15.71 27.50
N ALA A 80 18.60 -16.46 27.13
CA ALA A 80 18.24 -17.71 27.82
C ALA A 80 19.19 -18.87 27.48
N ILE A 81 19.95 -18.76 26.39
CA ILE A 81 20.90 -19.77 25.90
C ILE A 81 22.34 -19.36 26.22
N ASP A 82 22.69 -18.08 26.07
CA ASP A 82 23.99 -17.51 26.38
C ASP A 82 23.86 -16.36 27.39
N PRO A 83 24.21 -16.58 28.68
CA PRO A 83 24.16 -15.56 29.72
C PRO A 83 25.04 -14.33 29.46
N HIS A 84 26.06 -14.43 28.60
CA HIS A 84 26.93 -13.31 28.24
C HIS A 84 26.32 -12.38 27.18
N THR A 85 25.09 -12.66 26.73
CA THR A 85 24.36 -11.84 25.78
C THR A 85 23.87 -10.55 26.43
N GLU A 86 24.39 -9.42 25.98
CA GLU A 86 23.88 -8.10 26.35
C GLU A 86 22.65 -7.74 25.52
N ILE A 87 21.54 -7.46 26.20
CA ILE A 87 20.31 -7.02 25.54
C ILE A 87 20.36 -5.50 25.34
N PRO A 88 20.34 -4.99 24.09
CA PRO A 88 20.33 -3.55 23.83
C PRO A 88 19.14 -2.85 24.51
N PRO A 89 19.34 -1.85 25.37
CA PRO A 89 18.23 -1.18 26.04
C PRO A 89 17.35 -0.44 25.03
N CYS A 90 16.06 -0.24 25.36
CA CYS A 90 15.13 0.49 24.50
C CYS A 90 15.58 1.94 24.24
N ALA A 91 16.23 2.56 25.23
CA ALA A 91 16.73 3.93 25.16
C ALA A 91 18.06 4.09 24.39
N LEU A 92 18.70 3.01 23.92
CA LEU A 92 20.02 3.09 23.29
C LEU A 92 20.05 3.98 22.03
N MET A 93 18.98 3.93 21.25
CA MET A 93 18.78 4.77 20.06
C MET A 93 17.31 5.20 20.04
N PRO A 94 16.94 6.24 20.79
CA PRO A 94 15.56 6.65 20.90
C PRO A 94 15.14 7.28 19.58
N TYR A 95 14.38 6.53 18.80
CA TYR A 95 13.73 7.03 17.59
C TYR A 95 12.23 6.86 17.75
N ARG A 96 11.51 7.98 17.84
CA ARG A 96 10.06 8.00 17.73
C ARG A 96 9.72 8.30 16.27
N PRO A 97 9.15 7.35 15.51
CA PRO A 97 8.72 7.65 14.15
C PRO A 97 7.72 8.80 14.21
N ARG A 98 8.04 9.92 13.55
CA ARG A 98 7.10 11.03 13.45
C ARG A 98 5.92 10.53 12.65
N ARG A 99 4.71 10.58 13.23
CA ARG A 99 3.49 10.19 12.52
C ARG A 99 3.41 11.03 11.25
N ALA A 100 3.45 10.36 10.10
CA ALA A 100 3.32 11.05 8.82
C ALA A 100 1.95 11.74 8.79
N LYS A 101 1.95 13.05 8.53
CA LYS A 101 0.69 13.77 8.30
C LYS A 101 0.06 13.20 7.03
N PRO A 102 -1.20 12.75 7.07
CA PRO A 102 -1.86 12.24 5.87
C PRO A 102 -2.02 13.37 4.86
N TYR A 103 -1.87 13.05 3.58
CA TYR A 103 -2.23 13.98 2.52
C TYR A 103 -3.75 14.02 2.37
N LEU A 104 -4.35 15.20 2.44
CA LEU A 104 -5.78 15.37 2.21
C LEU A 104 -5.98 15.75 0.76
N TYR A 105 -6.59 14.86 -0.02
CA TYR A 105 -6.90 15.13 -1.42
C TYR A 105 -8.09 16.08 -1.53
N SER A 106 -8.05 16.98 -2.50
CA SER A 106 -9.24 17.71 -2.93
C SER A 106 -10.06 16.89 -3.92
N SER A 107 -11.34 17.26 -4.10
CA SER A 107 -12.19 16.66 -5.14
C SER A 107 -11.57 16.78 -6.53
N ALA A 108 -10.98 17.93 -6.85
CA ALA A 108 -10.35 18.20 -8.14
C ALA A 108 -9.10 17.34 -8.38
N GLU A 109 -8.30 17.08 -7.34
CA GLU A 109 -7.13 16.20 -7.46
C GLU A 109 -7.54 14.74 -7.70
N ILE A 110 -8.61 14.28 -7.03
CA ILE A 110 -9.16 12.94 -7.27
C ILE A 110 -9.70 12.85 -8.69
N GLU A 111 -10.49 13.81 -9.12
CA GLU A 111 -11.01 13.88 -10.49
C GLU A 111 -9.89 13.83 -11.51
N ALA A 112 -8.85 14.66 -11.36
CA ALA A 112 -7.70 14.68 -12.25
C ALA A 112 -7.00 13.31 -12.29
N LEU A 113 -6.84 12.62 -11.15
CA LEU A 113 -6.28 11.27 -11.10
C LEU A 113 -7.15 10.24 -11.84
N LEU A 114 -8.48 10.33 -11.67
CA LEU A 114 -9.42 9.46 -12.36
C LEU A 114 -9.37 9.70 -13.87
N GLN A 115 -9.44 10.94 -14.32
CA GLN A 115 -9.35 11.28 -15.74
C GLN A 115 -8.00 10.88 -16.35
N ALA A 116 -6.89 11.10 -15.65
CA ALA A 116 -5.58 10.62 -16.08
C ALA A 116 -5.49 9.09 -16.15
N ALA A 117 -6.22 8.35 -15.30
CA ALA A 117 -6.29 6.90 -15.40
C ALA A 117 -6.91 6.43 -16.72
N LEU A 118 -7.85 7.20 -17.29
CA LEU A 118 -8.46 6.91 -18.60
C LEU A 118 -7.48 7.12 -19.76
N THR A 119 -6.40 7.88 -19.57
CA THR A 119 -5.37 8.09 -20.61
C THR A 119 -4.26 7.03 -20.61
N LEU A 120 -4.32 6.03 -19.70
CA LEU A 120 -3.28 5.00 -19.62
C LEU A 120 -3.18 4.21 -20.94
N SER A 121 -1.94 4.02 -21.40
CA SER A 121 -1.65 3.26 -22.62
C SER A 121 -2.23 1.83 -22.56
N GLY A 122 -2.92 1.46 -23.64
CA GLY A 122 -3.70 0.22 -23.71
C GLY A 122 -4.90 0.23 -24.70
N GLY A 123 -5.12 1.32 -25.47
CA GLY A 123 -6.20 1.40 -26.47
C GLY A 123 -7.60 1.22 -25.88
N MET A 124 -8.49 0.52 -26.59
CA MET A 124 -9.81 0.06 -26.12
C MET A 124 -9.74 -1.04 -25.02
N GLY A 125 -8.57 -1.26 -24.42
CA GLY A 125 -8.36 -2.29 -23.41
C GLY A 125 -9.01 -1.97 -22.04
N LEU A 126 -9.06 -2.97 -21.17
CA LEU A 126 -9.71 -2.86 -19.85
C LEU A 126 -8.91 -2.04 -18.82
N ARG A 127 -7.61 -1.82 -19.07
CA ARG A 127 -6.68 -1.20 -18.11
C ARG A 127 -7.09 0.22 -17.66
N PRO A 128 -7.43 1.17 -18.55
CA PRO A 128 -7.81 2.52 -18.12
C PRO A 128 -9.04 2.51 -17.20
N TRP A 129 -10.06 1.74 -17.59
CA TRP A 129 -11.29 1.56 -16.79
C TRP A 129 -11.04 0.84 -15.46
N THR A 130 -10.12 -0.12 -15.44
CA THR A 130 -9.72 -0.81 -14.20
C THR A 130 -9.13 0.18 -13.22
N TYR A 131 -8.18 1.02 -13.64
CA TYR A 131 -7.56 2.00 -12.75
C TYR A 131 -8.52 3.13 -12.37
N TYR A 132 -9.38 3.59 -13.30
CA TYR A 132 -10.44 4.54 -13.00
C TYR A 132 -11.35 4.04 -11.88
N CYS A 133 -11.91 2.84 -12.03
CA CYS A 133 -12.85 2.29 -11.06
C CYS A 133 -12.16 1.89 -9.75
N PHE A 134 -10.91 1.39 -9.82
CA PHE A 134 -10.14 1.03 -8.64
C PHE A 134 -9.81 2.24 -7.77
N LEU A 135 -9.30 3.32 -8.37
CA LEU A 135 -8.99 4.56 -7.66
C LEU A 135 -10.26 5.25 -7.16
N GLY A 136 -11.32 5.25 -7.97
CA GLY A 136 -12.62 5.81 -7.60
C GLY A 136 -13.26 5.07 -6.43
N LEU A 137 -13.21 3.74 -6.43
CA LEU A 137 -13.70 2.95 -5.29
C LEU A 137 -12.91 3.28 -4.03
N LEU A 138 -11.57 3.35 -4.10
CA LEU A 138 -10.73 3.69 -2.94
C LEU A 138 -11.06 5.07 -2.36
N SER A 139 -11.40 6.05 -3.19
CA SER A 139 -11.68 7.42 -2.74
C SER A 139 -13.04 7.55 -2.06
N VAL A 140 -14.02 6.70 -2.37
CA VAL A 140 -15.39 6.80 -1.83
C VAL A 140 -15.74 5.77 -0.75
N SER A 141 -15.02 4.64 -0.67
CA SER A 141 -15.39 3.51 0.20
C SER A 141 -14.52 3.34 1.46
N GLY A 142 -13.39 4.05 1.55
CA GLY A 142 -12.46 3.93 2.68
C GLY A 142 -11.78 2.55 2.82
N LEU A 143 -11.85 1.72 1.78
CA LEU A 143 -11.18 0.43 1.74
C LEU A 143 -9.67 0.58 1.91
N ARG A 144 -9.05 -0.37 2.62
CA ARG A 144 -7.60 -0.47 2.60
C ARG A 144 -7.15 -0.96 1.24
N LEU A 145 -5.96 -0.56 0.80
CA LEU A 145 -5.40 -1.00 -0.47
C LEU A 145 -5.43 -2.53 -0.62
N GLY A 146 -5.04 -3.29 0.41
CA GLY A 146 -5.10 -4.76 0.36
C GLY A 146 -6.52 -5.29 0.19
N GLU A 147 -7.49 -4.70 0.88
CA GLU A 147 -8.90 -5.09 0.79
C GLU A 147 -9.46 -4.85 -0.63
N ALA A 148 -9.09 -3.73 -1.27
CA ALA A 148 -9.49 -3.44 -2.64
C ALA A 148 -8.78 -4.31 -3.70
N LEU A 149 -7.52 -4.69 -3.46
CA LEU A 149 -6.76 -5.59 -4.35
C LEU A 149 -7.29 -7.02 -4.29
N ASP A 150 -7.67 -7.49 -3.10
CA ASP A 150 -8.17 -8.85 -2.87
C ASP A 150 -9.70 -8.96 -3.09
N LEU A 151 -10.35 -7.87 -3.50
CA LEU A 151 -11.80 -7.82 -3.68
C LEU A 151 -12.25 -8.71 -4.84
N LYS A 152 -13.13 -9.67 -4.57
CA LYS A 152 -13.66 -10.58 -5.59
C LYS A 152 -14.90 -10.04 -6.27
N ARG A 153 -15.24 -10.59 -7.43
CA ARG A 153 -16.48 -10.25 -8.14
C ARG A 153 -17.73 -10.58 -7.31
N GLU A 154 -17.71 -11.70 -6.59
CA GLU A 154 -18.80 -12.16 -5.70
C GLU A 154 -19.01 -11.26 -4.48
N ASP A 155 -17.97 -10.54 -4.06
CA ASP A 155 -18.04 -9.68 -2.87
C ASP A 155 -18.78 -8.34 -3.16
N VAL A 156 -19.16 -8.07 -4.41
CA VAL A 156 -19.83 -6.83 -4.83
C VAL A 156 -21.24 -7.13 -5.33
N ASP A 157 -22.21 -6.76 -4.51
CA ASP A 157 -23.62 -6.74 -4.86
C ASP A 157 -23.99 -5.35 -5.39
N LEU A 158 -24.17 -5.24 -6.70
CA LEU A 158 -24.55 -3.97 -7.34
C LEU A 158 -26.06 -3.71 -7.28
N ASN A 159 -26.88 -4.70 -6.95
CA ASN A 159 -28.33 -4.56 -6.80
C ASN A 159 -28.67 -3.94 -5.44
N GLU A 160 -28.06 -4.48 -4.38
CA GLU A 160 -28.16 -3.91 -3.03
C GLU A 160 -27.19 -2.73 -2.83
N GLY A 161 -26.15 -2.64 -3.66
CA GLY A 161 -25.14 -1.58 -3.54
C GLY A 161 -24.21 -1.81 -2.35
N ILE A 162 -23.81 -3.06 -2.10
CA ILE A 162 -23.02 -3.44 -0.94
C ILE A 162 -21.71 -4.09 -1.39
N VAL A 163 -20.61 -3.69 -0.77
CA VAL A 163 -19.32 -4.37 -0.87
C VAL A 163 -19.03 -5.12 0.42
N THR A 164 -18.84 -6.43 0.32
CA THR A 164 -18.47 -7.29 1.44
C THR A 164 -16.95 -7.35 1.57
N VAL A 165 -16.42 -6.78 2.65
CA VAL A 165 -14.98 -6.62 2.86
C VAL A 165 -14.48 -7.62 3.87
N ARG A 166 -13.52 -8.43 3.47
CA ARG A 166 -12.85 -9.41 4.33
C ARG A 166 -11.56 -8.78 4.89
N GLY A 167 -11.61 -8.38 6.15
CA GLY A 167 -10.51 -7.76 6.88
C GLY A 167 -9.54 -8.78 7.50
N LYS A 168 -8.55 -8.25 8.24
CA LYS A 168 -7.58 -9.08 8.97
C LYS A 168 -8.29 -9.98 9.99
N PHE A 169 -7.85 -11.23 10.08
CA PHE A 169 -8.40 -12.27 10.99
C PHE A 169 -9.84 -12.70 10.67
N GLY A 170 -10.25 -12.66 9.39
CA GLY A 170 -11.57 -13.14 8.99
C GLY A 170 -12.73 -12.23 9.39
N LYS A 171 -12.46 -11.01 9.90
CA LYS A 171 -13.51 -10.04 10.20
C LYS A 171 -14.16 -9.55 8.92
N ILE A 172 -15.47 -9.70 8.80
CA ILE A 172 -16.24 -9.23 7.64
C ILE A 172 -16.93 -7.91 8.02
N ARG A 173 -16.97 -6.96 7.08
CA ARG A 173 -17.81 -5.77 7.18
C ARG A 173 -18.46 -5.46 5.84
N MET A 174 -19.66 -4.91 5.87
CA MET A 174 -20.36 -4.42 4.67
C MET A 174 -20.10 -2.92 4.51
N VAL A 175 -19.84 -2.51 3.27
CA VAL A 175 -19.64 -1.10 2.91
C VAL A 175 -20.69 -0.72 1.87
N PRO A 176 -21.64 0.17 2.21
CA PRO A 176 -22.64 0.63 1.25
C PRO A 176 -21.99 1.53 0.18
N LEU A 177 -22.48 1.41 -1.05
CA LEU A 177 -22.04 2.18 -2.21
C LEU A 177 -23.11 3.19 -2.60
N HIS A 178 -22.67 4.41 -2.93
CA HIS A 178 -23.55 5.42 -3.51
C HIS A 178 -24.03 4.99 -4.91
N ALA A 179 -25.24 5.42 -5.30
CA ALA A 179 -25.85 5.07 -6.58
C ALA A 179 -24.95 5.37 -7.79
N SER A 180 -24.25 6.50 -7.79
CA SER A 180 -23.32 6.82 -8.89
C SER A 180 -22.07 5.93 -8.91
N THR A 181 -21.57 5.47 -7.76
CA THR A 181 -20.49 4.46 -7.72
C THR A 181 -20.96 3.11 -8.24
N ARG A 182 -22.20 2.71 -7.91
CA ARG A 182 -22.80 1.47 -8.42
C ARG A 182 -22.89 1.49 -9.94
N GLN A 183 -23.33 2.60 -10.53
CA GLN A 183 -23.42 2.74 -11.99
C GLN A 183 -22.06 2.61 -12.67
N VAL A 184 -21.05 3.33 -12.18
CA VAL A 184 -19.67 3.24 -12.71
C VAL A 184 -19.11 1.81 -12.60
N LEU A 185 -19.34 1.13 -11.47
CA LEU A 185 -18.90 -0.25 -11.28
C LEU A 185 -19.67 -1.24 -12.18
N ALA A 186 -20.97 -1.02 -12.42
CA ALA A 186 -21.77 -1.84 -13.33
C ALA A 186 -21.25 -1.73 -14.77
N ASP A 187 -20.93 -0.52 -15.22
CA ASP A 187 -20.33 -0.28 -16.53
C ASP A 187 -18.97 -0.97 -16.64
N TYR A 188 -18.15 -0.89 -15.59
CA TYR A 188 -16.87 -1.58 -15.53
C TYR A 188 -17.02 -3.10 -15.60
N VAL A 189 -17.95 -3.68 -14.82
CA VAL A 189 -18.22 -5.12 -14.85
C VAL A 189 -18.62 -5.53 -16.27
N THR A 190 -19.48 -4.76 -16.95
CA THR A 190 -19.88 -5.04 -18.33
C THR A 190 -18.67 -5.03 -19.29
N ARG A 191 -17.79 -4.02 -19.18
CA ARG A 191 -16.55 -3.95 -19.97
C ARG A 191 -15.60 -5.12 -19.65
N ARG A 192 -15.51 -5.50 -18.38
CA ARG A 192 -14.71 -6.62 -17.89
C ARG A 192 -15.19 -7.94 -18.46
N GLU A 193 -16.49 -8.22 -18.43
CA GLU A 193 -17.03 -9.47 -18.99
C GLU A 193 -16.78 -9.56 -20.49
N ARG A 194 -16.95 -8.45 -21.24
CA ARG A 194 -16.59 -8.39 -22.66
C ARG A 194 -15.10 -8.67 -22.90
N PHE A 195 -14.24 -8.12 -22.06
CA PHE A 195 -12.80 -8.34 -22.14
C PHE A 195 -12.38 -9.78 -21.77
N LEU A 196 -13.07 -10.39 -20.80
CA LEU A 196 -12.83 -11.77 -20.40
C LEU A 196 -13.20 -12.76 -21.50
N ALA A 197 -14.25 -12.47 -22.29
CA ALA A 197 -14.69 -13.32 -23.40
C ALA A 197 -14.86 -14.79 -22.98
N GLY A 198 -15.52 -15.02 -21.84
CA GLY A 198 -15.77 -16.36 -21.28
C GLY A 198 -14.64 -16.92 -20.40
N ARG A 199 -13.49 -16.24 -20.29
CA ARG A 199 -12.43 -16.63 -19.34
C ARG A 199 -12.85 -16.32 -17.90
N SER A 200 -12.49 -17.20 -16.97
CA SER A 200 -12.77 -16.99 -15.55
C SER A 200 -11.71 -16.10 -14.89
N ALA A 201 -12.17 -15.13 -14.11
CA ALA A 201 -11.32 -14.37 -13.20
C ALA A 201 -12.07 -14.09 -11.90
N LEU A 202 -11.45 -14.42 -10.77
CA LEU A 202 -12.08 -14.29 -9.44
C LEU A 202 -12.14 -12.85 -8.94
N HIS A 203 -11.09 -12.08 -9.19
CA HIS A 203 -10.94 -10.73 -8.66
C HIS A 203 -11.76 -9.73 -9.47
N LEU A 204 -12.33 -8.73 -8.79
CA LEU A 204 -13.09 -7.68 -9.44
C LEU A 204 -12.20 -6.89 -10.39
N PHE A 205 -11.06 -6.42 -9.89
CA PHE A 205 -10.09 -5.65 -10.67
C PHE A 205 -8.99 -6.54 -11.21
N VAL A 206 -8.85 -6.55 -12.54
CA VAL A 206 -7.89 -7.40 -13.25
C VAL A 206 -6.99 -6.59 -14.17
N SER A 207 -5.76 -7.06 -14.37
CA SER A 207 -4.84 -6.48 -15.34
C SER A 207 -5.25 -6.83 -16.78
N SER A 208 -4.56 -6.25 -17.77
CA SER A 208 -4.74 -6.63 -19.18
C SER A 208 -4.43 -8.11 -19.46
N THR A 209 -3.71 -8.79 -18.57
CA THR A 209 -3.41 -10.22 -18.67
C THR A 209 -4.34 -11.08 -17.82
N LEU A 210 -5.46 -10.51 -17.35
CA LEU A 210 -6.48 -11.16 -16.49
C LEU A 210 -6.01 -11.61 -15.11
N ASN A 211 -4.78 -11.24 -14.74
CA ASN A 211 -4.27 -11.49 -13.40
C ASN A 211 -4.81 -10.45 -12.41
N PRO A 212 -4.88 -10.77 -11.11
CA PRO A 212 -5.18 -9.79 -10.08
C PRO A 212 -4.21 -8.61 -10.15
N LEU A 213 -4.67 -7.41 -9.80
CA LEU A 213 -3.79 -6.27 -9.71
C LEU A 213 -2.69 -6.52 -8.67
N HIS A 214 -1.43 -6.39 -9.10
CA HIS A 214 -0.32 -6.52 -8.18
C HIS A 214 -0.03 -5.19 -7.49
N ARG A 215 0.21 -5.23 -6.17
CA ARG A 215 0.43 -4.03 -5.34
C ARG A 215 1.53 -3.13 -5.91
N ALA A 216 2.65 -3.71 -6.34
CA ALA A 216 3.76 -2.93 -6.88
C ALA A 216 3.36 -2.16 -8.15
N ASP A 217 2.53 -2.77 -9.00
CA ASP A 217 2.11 -2.22 -10.28
C ASP A 217 1.11 -1.08 -10.08
N VAL A 218 0.24 -1.23 -9.08
CA VAL A 218 -0.67 -0.17 -8.65
C VAL A 218 0.11 1.04 -8.12
N TYR A 219 1.12 0.84 -7.28
CA TYR A 219 1.96 1.96 -6.82
C TYR A 219 2.73 2.61 -7.99
N ARG A 220 3.29 1.83 -8.92
CA ARG A 220 3.98 2.38 -10.10
C ARG A 220 3.02 3.21 -10.95
N THR A 221 1.83 2.70 -11.23
CA THR A 221 0.81 3.40 -12.02
C THR A 221 0.32 4.66 -11.31
N PHE A 222 0.00 4.57 -10.02
CA PHE A 222 -0.40 5.74 -9.22
C PHE A 222 0.68 6.83 -9.22
N HIS A 223 1.96 6.46 -9.04
CA HIS A 223 3.06 7.42 -9.09
C HIS A 223 3.21 8.09 -10.46
N ALA A 224 2.99 7.35 -11.55
CA ALA A 224 2.99 7.91 -12.90
C ALA A 224 1.83 8.91 -13.09
N LEU A 225 0.61 8.52 -12.68
CA LEU A 225 -0.57 9.40 -12.75
C LEU A 225 -0.40 10.65 -11.89
N SER A 226 0.08 10.52 -10.64
CA SER A 226 0.36 11.67 -9.77
C SER A 226 1.38 12.63 -10.37
N ARG A 227 2.37 12.14 -11.13
CA ARG A 227 3.32 13.00 -11.83
C ARG A 227 2.69 13.67 -13.04
N GLN A 228 1.89 12.95 -13.80
CA GLN A 228 1.17 13.46 -14.98
C GLN A 228 0.27 14.65 -14.62
N ILE A 229 -0.43 14.58 -13.49
CA ILE A 229 -1.34 15.65 -13.07
C ILE A 229 -0.67 16.75 -12.23
N GLY A 230 0.67 16.72 -12.08
CA GLY A 230 1.42 17.72 -11.31
C GLY A 230 1.36 17.56 -9.78
N LEU A 231 0.63 16.57 -9.26
CA LEU A 231 0.53 16.28 -7.83
C LEU A 231 1.87 15.85 -7.21
N ARG A 232 2.76 15.29 -8.03
CA ARG A 232 4.11 14.88 -7.62
C ARG A 232 5.14 15.35 -8.64
N SER A 233 6.20 16.01 -8.16
CA SER A 233 7.36 16.34 -9.01
C SER A 233 8.04 15.07 -9.56
N PRO A 234 8.61 15.11 -10.79
CA PRO A 234 9.29 13.96 -11.40
C PRO A 234 10.34 13.31 -10.47
N THR A 235 11.10 14.11 -9.73
CA THR A 235 12.19 13.67 -8.84
C THR A 235 11.74 13.39 -7.41
N ALA A 236 10.48 13.68 -7.06
CA ALA A 236 10.01 13.53 -5.68
C ALA A 236 9.94 12.06 -5.27
N THR A 237 10.68 11.74 -4.20
CA THR A 237 10.69 10.43 -3.53
C THR A 237 9.60 10.31 -2.46
N HIS A 238 9.03 11.43 -2.06
CA HIS A 238 7.95 11.55 -1.07
C HIS A 238 6.82 12.38 -1.66
N GLY A 239 5.59 12.14 -1.20
CA GLY A 239 4.43 12.87 -1.69
C GLY A 239 3.13 12.16 -1.33
N PRO A 240 2.02 12.51 -1.99
CA PRO A 240 0.71 11.94 -1.72
C PRO A 240 0.72 10.43 -1.91
N ARG A 241 0.03 9.73 -1.00
CA ARG A 241 0.07 8.26 -0.92
C ARG A 241 -1.32 7.74 -1.21
N LEU A 242 -1.38 6.61 -1.91
CA LEU A 242 -2.65 5.99 -2.27
C LEU A 242 -3.48 5.62 -1.03
N HIS A 243 -2.83 5.24 0.07
CA HIS A 243 -3.53 4.93 1.32
C HIS A 243 -4.18 6.16 1.97
N ASP A 244 -3.75 7.37 1.62
CA ASP A 244 -4.32 8.60 2.18
C ASP A 244 -5.71 8.92 1.55
N PHE A 245 -6.11 8.22 0.47
CA PHE A 245 -7.48 8.30 -0.10
C PHE A 245 -8.56 7.99 0.94
N ARG A 246 -8.25 7.13 1.91
CA ARG A 246 -9.15 6.80 2.99
C ARG A 246 -9.45 8.00 3.88
N HIS A 247 -8.48 8.88 4.10
CA HIS A 247 -8.69 10.08 4.91
C HIS A 247 -9.61 11.09 4.22
N TYR A 248 -9.60 11.12 2.88
CA TYR A 248 -10.59 11.86 2.11
C TYR A 248 -11.99 11.32 2.34
N SER A 249 -12.19 9.99 2.22
CA SER A 249 -13.51 9.40 2.49
C SER A 249 -14.01 9.68 3.90
N GLU A 250 -13.15 9.55 4.92
CA GLU A 250 -13.47 9.75 6.33
C GLU A 250 -13.81 11.22 6.64
N SER A 251 -13.15 12.19 5.99
CA SER A 251 -13.48 13.61 6.13
C SER A 251 -14.85 14.00 5.55
N ARG A 252 -15.45 13.13 4.74
CA ARG A 252 -16.67 13.41 3.96
C ARG A 252 -17.81 12.42 4.25
N ILE A 253 -17.77 11.72 5.40
CA ILE A 253 -18.88 10.86 5.92
C ILE A 253 -20.03 11.71 6.50
N ILE A 254 -20.26 12.90 5.93
CA ILE A 254 -21.50 13.67 6.01
C ILE A 254 -21.85 13.98 4.54
N PRO A 255 -23.07 13.66 4.08
CA PRO A 255 -23.32 12.99 2.80
C PRO A 255 -22.98 13.84 1.57
N HIS A 256 -23.08 13.24 0.38
CA HIS A 256 -22.88 13.84 -0.95
C HIS A 256 -21.44 13.73 -1.50
N THR A 257 -21.04 12.52 -1.92
CA THR A 257 -20.08 12.39 -3.03
C THR A 257 -20.78 11.78 -4.22
N ASP A 258 -21.33 12.66 -5.06
CA ASP A 258 -21.88 12.29 -6.34
C ASP A 258 -20.74 12.22 -7.37
N LEU A 259 -20.48 11.04 -7.95
CA LEU A 259 -19.57 10.90 -9.08
C LEU A 259 -20.11 11.60 -10.35
N ARG A 260 -21.39 12.01 -10.41
CA ARG A 260 -21.93 12.79 -11.54
C ARG A 260 -21.47 14.25 -11.55
N GLY A 261 -21.08 14.81 -10.40
CA GLY A 261 -20.47 16.16 -10.34
C GLY A 261 -19.13 16.26 -11.09
N LEU A 262 -18.55 15.11 -11.47
CA LEU A 262 -17.31 14.97 -12.25
C LEU A 262 -17.57 14.77 -13.77
N GLN A 263 -18.83 14.82 -14.20
CA GLN A 263 -19.22 14.71 -15.62
C GLN A 263 -19.94 15.97 -16.15
N SER A 264 -20.40 16.87 -15.27
CA SER A 264 -21.33 17.95 -15.65
C SER A 264 -20.69 19.26 -16.19
N LEU A 265 -19.40 19.29 -16.51
CA LEU A 265 -18.75 20.47 -17.13
C LEU A 265 -18.47 20.33 -18.64
N GLU A 266 -19.14 19.40 -19.33
CA GLU A 266 -18.98 19.20 -20.77
C GLU A 266 -20.15 19.73 -21.62
N ASN A 267 -20.92 20.70 -21.12
CA ASN A 267 -21.97 21.35 -21.91
C ASN A 267 -22.07 22.86 -21.67
N THR A 268 -21.00 23.57 -21.98
CA THR A 268 -21.08 24.97 -22.44
C THR A 268 -20.35 25.07 -23.78
N ARG A 269 -21.07 24.70 -24.84
CA ARG A 269 -20.72 25.13 -26.20
C ARG A 269 -20.90 26.65 -26.27
N PRO A 270 -19.94 27.45 -26.77
CA PRO A 270 -20.25 28.76 -27.27
C PRO A 270 -20.91 28.56 -28.64
N GLY A 271 -22.24 28.60 -28.66
CA GLY A 271 -23.01 28.86 -29.87
C GLY A 271 -22.74 30.29 -30.33
N GLY A 272 -22.42 30.44 -31.61
CA GLY A 272 -21.84 31.66 -32.16
C GLY A 272 -22.83 32.71 -32.67
N ARG A 273 -22.18 33.75 -33.21
CA ARG A 273 -22.58 34.76 -34.20
C ARG A 273 -23.30 36.02 -33.73
N ALA A 274 -22.63 37.15 -33.97
CA ALA A 274 -23.06 38.27 -34.81
C ALA A 274 -21.78 39.05 -35.19
N ASN A 275 -21.20 38.86 -36.37
CA ASN A 275 -21.36 39.67 -37.58
C ASN A 275 -21.94 41.10 -37.46
N THR A 276 -21.17 41.98 -38.11
CA THR A 276 -21.50 43.20 -38.88
C THR A 276 -21.73 44.55 -38.19
N GLU A 277 -20.95 45.51 -38.72
CA GLU A 277 -20.96 46.99 -38.67
C GLU A 277 -20.30 47.68 -37.48
#